data_AF-A0A5B0PWA4-F1
#
_entry.id   AF-A0A5B0PWA4-F1
#
_cell.length_a   1.000
_cell.length_b   1.000
_cell.length_c   1.000
_cell.angle_alpha   90.00
_cell.angle_beta   90.00
_cell.angle_gamma   90.00
#
_symmetry.space_group_name_H-M   'P 1'
#
loop_
_entity.id
_entity.type
_entity.pdbx_description
1 polymer ?
#
loop_
_entity_poly.entity_id
_entity_poly.type
_entity_poly.pdbx_seq_one_letter_code
_entity_poly.pdbx_strand_id
1 'polypeptide(L)'
;MAFSIQFISMLMCLMSFQNTVNTHPYGNPANRPRSSSMTPAPHGLSLARSAAKLSPSCQLAASGLLDGEFGTCADILGLVSIFQAKESLVSPINTWVSGACSSQPCSQQGLAKASQMIKTGCASDLQEGSIAAVTMYSILTHYDVTRDMFCTQYKENSTYCLPSVLGDVESQSGQKITLGEVVSLISGKLTKADLAFMSVPKETYCTRRNESRNNK
;
A
#
# COMPACT_ATOMS: atom_id res chain seq x y z
N MET A 1 -23.06 22.00 23.69
CA MET A 1 -22.04 22.05 22.62
C MET A 1 -20.83 22.84 23.11
N ALA A 2 -20.02 22.27 24.02
CA ALA A 2 -18.85 22.97 24.60
C ALA A 2 -17.59 22.08 24.69
N PHE A 3 -17.73 20.76 24.51
CA PHE A 3 -16.61 19.81 24.60
C PHE A 3 -15.78 19.68 23.31
N SER A 4 -16.31 20.11 22.16
CA SER A 4 -15.62 19.98 20.87
C SER A 4 -14.57 21.07 20.64
N ILE A 5 -14.77 22.28 21.19
CA ILE A 5 -13.85 23.42 21.01
C ILE A 5 -12.59 23.26 21.88
N GLN A 6 -12.73 22.66 23.07
CA GLN A 6 -11.60 22.37 23.96
C GLN A 6 -10.64 21.33 23.35
N PHE A 7 -11.18 20.31 22.66
CA PHE A 7 -10.37 19.30 21.95
C PHE A 7 -9.60 19.89 20.76
N ILE A 8 -10.22 20.79 20.00
CA ILE A 8 -9.57 21.46 18.86
C ILE A 8 -8.45 22.39 19.34
N SER A 9 -8.65 23.09 20.47
CA SER A 9 -7.61 23.94 21.09
C SER A 9 -6.42 23.12 21.61
N MET A 10 -6.68 21.96 22.24
CA MET A 10 -5.64 21.02 22.70
C MET A 10 -4.83 20.43 21.54
N LEU A 11 -5.49 20.07 20.43
CA LEU A 11 -4.82 19.57 19.21
C LEU A 11 -3.96 20.65 18.55
N MET A 12 -4.41 21.90 18.51
CA MET A 12 -3.61 23.02 17.98
C MET A 12 -2.41 23.36 18.88
N CYS A 13 -2.54 23.17 20.20
CA CYS A 13 -1.44 23.36 21.14
C CYS A 13 -0.36 22.28 20.97
N LEU A 14 -0.75 21.02 20.78
CA LEU A 14 0.19 19.89 20.60
C LEU A 14 1.01 19.98 19.31
N MET A 15 0.43 20.51 18.24
CA MET A 15 1.14 20.73 16.96
C MET A 15 2.17 21.88 17.04
N SER A 16 2.09 22.73 18.07
CA SER A 16 3.04 23.83 18.28
C SER A 16 4.33 23.39 18.99
N PHE A 17 4.32 22.25 19.69
CA PHE A 17 5.48 21.74 20.43
C PHE A 17 6.45 20.89 19.60
N GLN A 18 6.06 20.43 18.41
CA GLN A 18 6.90 19.54 17.58
C GLN A 18 7.88 20.26 16.65
N ASN A 19 7.86 21.60 16.59
CA ASN A 19 8.76 22.38 15.72
C ASN A 19 9.99 22.98 16.42
N THR A 20 10.33 22.59 17.64
CA THR A 20 11.48 23.16 18.39
C THR A 20 12.45 22.16 19.00
N VAL A 21 12.66 20.99 18.39
CA VAL A 21 13.78 20.10 18.77
C VAL A 21 14.49 19.59 17.54
N ASN A 22 15.30 20.46 16.94
CA ASN A 22 16.58 20.11 16.30
C ASN A 22 17.23 21.40 15.79
N THR A 23 18.19 21.93 16.54
CA THR A 23 19.42 22.59 16.07
C THR A 23 20.13 23.27 17.26
N HIS A 24 21.09 22.59 17.87
CA HIS A 24 22.28 23.27 18.38
C HIS A 24 23.35 23.19 17.28
N PRO A 25 24.02 24.31 16.96
CA PRO A 25 25.34 24.49 17.56
C PRO A 25 25.60 25.90 18.10
N TYR A 26 26.59 25.94 18.97
CA TYR A 26 27.15 27.05 19.74
C TYR A 26 27.78 28.14 18.83
N GLY A 27 27.44 29.42 19.04
CA GLY A 27 28.10 30.58 18.40
C GLY A 27 27.35 31.92 18.59
N ASN A 28 28.03 32.92 19.18
CA ASN A 28 27.51 34.22 19.66
C ASN A 28 27.08 35.20 18.53
N PRO A 29 26.24 36.24 18.79
CA PRO A 29 25.53 37.01 17.76
C PRO A 29 26.24 38.31 17.35
N ALA A 30 26.31 38.57 16.04
CA ALA A 30 26.41 39.94 15.52
C ALA A 30 25.88 40.00 14.08
N ASN A 31 24.97 40.96 13.85
CA ASN A 31 24.51 41.50 12.57
C ASN A 31 23.55 40.66 11.68
N ARG A 32 22.29 41.12 11.69
CA ARG A 32 21.33 41.01 10.58
C ARG A 32 21.64 42.13 9.56
N PRO A 33 21.33 41.96 8.27
CA PRO A 33 20.01 42.40 7.84
C PRO A 33 19.27 41.47 6.87
N ARG A 34 17.97 41.75 6.87
CA ARG A 34 16.80 41.25 6.12
C ARG A 34 16.95 41.33 4.60
N SER A 35 16.52 40.29 3.87
CA SER A 35 15.75 40.51 2.64
C SER A 35 14.83 39.33 2.32
N SER A 36 13.63 39.68 1.88
CA SER A 36 12.48 38.83 1.66
C SER A 36 12.47 38.32 0.22
N SER A 37 12.21 37.04 0.00
CA SER A 37 11.64 36.56 -1.25
C SER A 37 10.78 35.33 -0.97
N MET A 38 9.49 35.58 -0.96
CA MET A 38 8.41 34.61 -0.76
C MET A 38 8.18 33.92 -2.11
N THR A 39 8.82 32.79 -2.32
CA THR A 39 8.52 31.91 -3.46
C THR A 39 7.43 30.94 -3.00
N PRO A 40 6.28 30.84 -3.69
CA PRO A 40 5.32 29.78 -3.39
C PRO A 40 5.98 28.45 -3.77
N ALA A 41 6.25 27.62 -2.78
CA ALA A 41 6.64 26.24 -3.03
C ALA A 41 5.50 25.58 -3.82
N PRO A 42 5.78 24.85 -4.92
CA PRO A 42 4.77 24.04 -5.55
C PRO A 42 4.33 23.00 -4.51
N HIS A 43 3.07 23.08 -4.10
CA HIS A 43 2.37 22.02 -3.37
C HIS A 43 2.19 20.84 -4.34
N GLY A 44 3.30 20.22 -4.76
CA GLY A 44 3.28 18.87 -5.27
C GLY A 44 2.83 18.00 -4.11
N LEU A 45 1.70 17.30 -4.32
CA LEU A 45 1.21 16.26 -3.44
C LEU A 45 2.39 15.48 -2.86
N SER A 46 2.57 15.57 -1.55
CA SER A 46 3.53 14.78 -0.78
C SER A 46 3.11 13.30 -0.73
N LEU A 47 2.60 12.74 -1.83
CA LEU A 47 2.45 11.32 -2.06
C LEU A 47 3.81 10.65 -2.29
N ALA A 48 4.84 11.43 -2.68
CA ALA A 48 6.20 10.93 -2.92
C ALA A 48 7.05 10.74 -1.64
N ARG A 49 6.52 10.97 -0.43
CA ARG A 49 7.33 10.97 0.80
C ARG A 49 7.31 9.66 1.59
N SER A 50 6.68 8.59 1.11
CA SER A 50 6.68 7.30 1.80
C SER A 50 6.65 6.06 0.89
N ALA A 51 7.47 6.06 -0.17
CA ALA A 51 8.23 4.83 -0.48
C ALA A 51 9.31 4.55 0.60
N ALA A 52 9.44 5.48 1.56
CA ALA A 52 10.33 5.45 2.71
C ALA A 52 10.00 4.26 3.63
N LYS A 53 10.97 3.34 3.66
CA LYS A 53 11.28 2.37 4.72
C LYS A 53 10.44 2.56 5.99
N LEU A 54 9.55 1.59 6.25
CA LEU A 54 8.78 1.49 7.49
C LEU A 54 9.68 1.70 8.73
N SER A 55 9.13 2.28 9.79
CA SER A 55 9.83 2.35 11.08
C SER A 55 10.23 0.95 11.58
N PRO A 56 11.28 0.83 12.40
CA PRO A 56 11.68 -0.47 12.95
C PRO A 56 10.55 -1.18 13.71
N SER A 57 9.70 -0.45 14.43
CA SER A 57 8.54 -1.03 15.12
C SER A 57 7.49 -1.56 14.13
N CYS A 58 7.26 -0.84 13.03
CA CYS A 58 6.33 -1.30 12.00
C CYS A 58 6.88 -2.49 11.22
N GLN A 59 8.19 -2.54 10.96
CA GLN A 59 8.84 -3.70 10.37
C GLN A 59 8.66 -4.94 11.25
N LEU A 60 8.88 -4.82 12.56
CA LEU A 60 8.66 -5.91 13.51
C LEU A 60 7.20 -6.37 13.53
N ALA A 61 6.25 -5.44 13.51
CA ALA A 61 4.83 -5.79 13.46
C ALA A 61 4.44 -6.47 12.14
N ALA A 62 4.97 -6.00 11.00
CA ALA A 62 4.77 -6.62 9.70
C ALA A 62 5.37 -8.04 9.65
N SER A 63 6.56 -8.24 10.22
CA SER A 63 7.16 -9.57 10.35
C SER A 63 6.33 -10.48 11.26
N GLY A 64 5.78 -9.95 12.36
CA GLY A 64 4.92 -10.70 13.28
C GLY A 64 3.61 -11.22 12.65
N LEU A 65 3.21 -10.70 11.49
CA LEU A 65 2.08 -11.24 10.74
C LEU A 65 2.33 -12.67 10.23
N LEU A 66 3.60 -13.08 10.08
CA LEU A 66 3.98 -14.43 9.65
C LEU A 66 3.60 -15.50 10.68
N ASP A 67 3.68 -15.17 11.97
CA ASP A 67 3.53 -16.13 13.08
C ASP A 67 2.06 -16.31 13.51
N GLY A 68 1.13 -15.62 12.87
CA GLY A 68 -0.30 -15.65 13.18
C GLY A 68 -1.14 -16.40 12.15
N GLU A 69 -2.42 -16.57 12.45
CA GLU A 69 -3.42 -17.12 11.52
C GLU A 69 -3.38 -16.42 10.15
N PHE A 70 -3.19 -15.09 10.16
CA PHE A 70 -3.06 -14.27 8.96
C PHE A 70 -1.92 -14.74 8.03
N GLY A 71 -0.78 -15.13 8.60
CA GLY A 71 0.36 -15.66 7.87
C GLY A 71 0.01 -16.84 6.97
N THR A 72 -0.85 -17.73 7.48
CA THR A 72 -1.30 -18.94 6.79
C THR A 72 -2.44 -18.67 5.81
N CYS A 73 -3.50 -17.99 6.23
CA CYS A 73 -4.70 -17.81 5.39
C CYS A 73 -4.50 -16.81 4.24
N ALA A 74 -3.60 -15.84 4.39
CA ALA A 74 -3.24 -14.90 3.33
C ALA A 74 -1.99 -15.33 2.53
N ASP A 75 -1.42 -16.51 2.85
CA ASP A 75 -0.19 -17.04 2.26
C ASP A 75 0.95 -16.00 2.21
N ILE A 76 1.32 -15.47 3.37
CA ILE A 76 2.28 -14.36 3.46
C ILE A 76 3.68 -14.79 2.98
N LEU A 77 4.05 -16.07 3.12
CA LEU A 77 5.28 -16.58 2.54
C LEU A 77 5.26 -16.56 1.00
N GLY A 78 4.13 -16.95 0.39
CA GLY A 78 3.89 -16.76 -1.04
C GLY A 78 4.00 -15.29 -1.44
N LEU A 79 3.41 -14.37 -0.68
CA LEU A 79 3.50 -12.94 -0.93
C LEU A 79 4.95 -12.42 -0.87
N VAL A 80 5.73 -12.86 0.13
CA VAL A 80 7.14 -12.49 0.29
C VAL A 80 7.98 -12.92 -0.93
N SER A 81 7.62 -14.02 -1.59
CA SER A 81 8.32 -14.47 -2.80
C SER A 81 8.23 -13.48 -3.97
N ILE A 82 7.13 -12.69 -4.05
CA ILE A 82 6.95 -11.64 -5.06
C ILE A 82 8.01 -10.55 -4.89
N PHE A 83 8.31 -10.16 -3.65
CA PHE A 83 9.32 -9.13 -3.37
C PHE A 83 10.75 -9.60 -3.65
N GLN A 84 10.98 -10.91 -3.71
CA GLN A 84 12.29 -11.49 -4.03
C GLN A 84 12.48 -11.74 -5.53
N ALA A 85 11.41 -11.60 -6.33
CA ALA A 85 11.46 -11.82 -7.77
C ALA A 85 12.30 -10.73 -8.45
N LYS A 86 13.26 -11.17 -9.27
CA LYS A 86 14.14 -10.29 -10.06
C LYS A 86 13.64 -10.06 -11.49
N GLU A 87 12.71 -10.90 -11.92
CA GLU A 87 12.17 -10.96 -13.28
C GLU A 87 10.67 -10.63 -13.25
N SER A 88 9.93 -11.12 -14.25
CA SER A 88 8.47 -11.06 -14.29
C SER A 88 7.83 -11.46 -12.96
N LEU A 89 6.89 -10.65 -12.51
CA LEU A 89 6.07 -10.92 -11.33
C LEU A 89 4.89 -11.84 -11.62
N VAL A 90 4.60 -12.18 -12.88
CA VAL A 90 3.41 -12.98 -13.27
C VAL A 90 3.38 -14.32 -12.53
N SER A 91 4.48 -15.08 -12.59
CA SER A 91 4.54 -16.39 -11.95
C SER A 91 4.51 -16.29 -10.41
N PRO A 92 5.33 -15.46 -9.75
CA PRO A 92 5.24 -15.27 -8.29
C PRO A 92 3.85 -14.83 -7.81
N ILE A 93 3.19 -13.92 -8.55
CA ILE A 93 1.82 -13.49 -8.23
C ILE A 93 0.83 -14.63 -8.42
N ASN A 94 0.94 -15.41 -9.49
CA ASN A 94 0.07 -16.56 -9.71
C ASN A 94 0.21 -17.61 -8.59
N THR A 95 1.45 -17.88 -8.15
CA THR A 95 1.73 -18.80 -7.05
C THR A 95 1.09 -18.32 -5.75
N TRP A 96 1.31 -17.06 -5.37
CA TRP A 96 0.72 -16.48 -4.16
C TRP A 96 -0.81 -16.46 -4.21
N VAL A 97 -1.40 -15.99 -5.32
CA VAL A 97 -2.86 -15.96 -5.48
C VAL A 97 -3.43 -17.37 -5.39
N SER A 98 -2.80 -18.36 -6.03
CA SER A 98 -3.24 -19.75 -5.94
C SER A 98 -3.21 -20.28 -4.50
N GLY A 99 -2.13 -19.99 -3.76
CA GLY A 99 -2.00 -20.34 -2.35
C GLY A 99 -3.09 -19.69 -1.49
N ALA A 100 -3.15 -18.36 -1.48
CA ALA A 100 -4.08 -17.59 -0.66
C ALA A 100 -5.57 -17.88 -0.97
N CYS A 101 -5.90 -18.15 -2.24
CA CYS A 101 -7.28 -18.41 -2.66
C CYS A 101 -7.73 -19.86 -2.46
N SER A 102 -6.78 -20.81 -2.43
CA SER A 102 -7.07 -22.21 -2.07
C SER A 102 -7.16 -22.43 -0.55
N SER A 103 -6.50 -21.58 0.25
CA SER A 103 -6.63 -21.58 1.70
C SER A 103 -8.01 -21.10 2.17
N GLN A 104 -8.41 -21.58 3.35
CA GLN A 104 -9.57 -21.03 4.05
C GLN A 104 -9.38 -19.53 4.30
N PRO A 105 -10.42 -18.70 4.10
CA PRO A 105 -10.35 -17.28 4.41
C PRO A 105 -9.94 -17.06 5.88
N CYS A 106 -9.22 -15.97 6.14
CA CYS A 106 -8.87 -15.57 7.49
C CYS A 106 -10.12 -15.35 8.35
N SER A 107 -10.14 -15.86 9.57
CA SER A 107 -11.21 -15.60 10.51
C SER A 107 -11.21 -14.13 10.93
N GLN A 108 -12.38 -13.65 11.35
CA GLN A 108 -12.51 -12.29 11.90
C GLN A 108 -11.60 -12.07 13.11
N GLN A 109 -11.37 -13.10 13.93
CA GLN A 109 -10.46 -12.99 15.07
C GLN A 109 -9.00 -12.87 14.64
N GLY A 110 -8.57 -13.66 13.65
CA GLY A 110 -7.23 -13.56 13.05
C GLY A 110 -6.97 -12.18 12.46
N LEU A 111 -7.93 -11.66 11.69
CA LEU A 111 -7.88 -10.31 11.10
C LEU A 111 -7.86 -9.21 12.17
N ALA A 112 -8.66 -9.34 13.24
CA ALA A 112 -8.66 -8.39 14.35
C ALA A 112 -7.31 -8.36 15.09
N LYS A 113 -6.71 -9.52 15.33
CA LYS A 113 -5.37 -9.63 15.94
C LYS A 113 -4.29 -9.00 15.05
N ALA A 114 -4.29 -9.36 13.76
CA ALA A 114 -3.33 -8.83 12.80
C ALA A 114 -3.47 -7.30 12.61
N SER A 115 -4.70 -6.80 12.47
CA SER A 115 -4.96 -5.35 12.34
C SER A 115 -4.56 -4.59 13.60
N GLN A 116 -4.79 -5.14 14.80
CA GLN A 116 -4.35 -4.52 16.05
C GLN A 116 -2.81 -4.50 16.18
N MET A 117 -2.13 -5.56 15.74
CA MET A 117 -0.67 -5.64 15.70
C MET A 117 -0.10 -4.53 14.80
N ILE A 118 -0.60 -4.40 13.57
CA ILE A 118 -0.17 -3.34 12.64
C ILE A 118 -0.54 -1.97 13.16
N LYS A 119 -1.75 -1.75 13.67
CA LYS A 119 -2.18 -0.46 14.23
C LYS A 119 -1.26 0.02 15.33
N THR A 120 -0.79 -0.91 16.18
CA THR A 120 0.07 -0.57 17.32
C THR A 120 1.53 -0.40 16.90
N GLY A 121 2.09 -1.37 16.16
CA GLY A 121 3.50 -1.33 15.78
C GLY A 121 3.82 -0.29 14.70
N CYS A 122 2.85 0.05 13.85
CA CYS A 122 2.96 1.06 12.81
C CYS A 122 2.30 2.39 13.18
N ALA A 123 2.06 2.67 14.47
CA ALA A 123 1.32 3.87 14.88
C ALA A 123 1.92 5.18 14.32
N SER A 124 3.25 5.33 14.38
CA SER A 124 3.95 6.48 13.78
C SER A 124 3.83 6.51 12.27
N ASP A 125 4.05 5.38 11.59
CA ASP A 125 3.96 5.29 10.13
C ASP A 125 2.53 5.58 9.62
N LEU A 126 1.51 5.13 10.35
CA LEU A 126 0.12 5.42 10.04
C LEU A 126 -0.20 6.91 10.24
N GLN A 127 0.33 7.52 11.30
CA GLN A 127 0.16 8.94 11.56
C GLN A 127 0.85 9.81 10.49
N GLU A 128 2.02 9.38 10.03
CA GLU A 128 2.80 10.05 8.97
C GLU A 128 2.26 9.79 7.56
N GLY A 129 1.26 8.91 7.41
CA GLY A 129 0.69 8.58 6.11
C GLY A 129 1.63 7.74 5.25
N SER A 130 2.40 6.83 5.87
CA SER A 130 3.20 5.85 5.15
C SER A 130 2.31 4.99 4.26
N ILE A 131 2.55 5.01 2.95
CA ILE A 131 1.75 4.25 1.97
C ILE A 131 1.75 2.77 2.36
N ALA A 132 2.91 2.21 2.68
CA ALA A 132 3.02 0.81 3.06
C ALA A 132 2.22 0.48 4.33
N ALA A 133 2.32 1.29 5.39
CA ALA A 133 1.57 1.04 6.63
C ALA A 133 0.06 1.20 6.44
N VAL A 134 -0.36 2.24 5.72
CA VAL A 134 -1.78 2.49 5.40
C VAL A 134 -2.35 1.35 4.55
N THR A 135 -1.61 0.89 3.54
CA THR A 135 -2.02 -0.24 2.69
C THR A 135 -2.14 -1.53 3.51
N MET A 136 -1.15 -1.88 4.34
CA MET A 136 -1.23 -3.07 5.20
C MET A 136 -2.45 -3.02 6.13
N TYR A 137 -2.64 -1.89 6.81
CA TYR A 137 -3.78 -1.73 7.72
C TYR A 137 -5.12 -1.81 6.98
N SER A 138 -5.22 -1.16 5.81
CA SER A 138 -6.42 -1.17 4.97
C SER A 138 -6.77 -2.59 4.50
N ILE A 139 -5.79 -3.35 4.00
CA ILE A 139 -5.97 -4.74 3.58
C ILE A 139 -6.54 -5.58 4.73
N LEU A 140 -5.99 -5.43 5.94
CA LEU A 140 -6.45 -6.19 7.11
C LEU A 140 -7.88 -5.83 7.52
N THR A 141 -8.24 -4.55 7.46
CA THR A 141 -9.60 -4.08 7.80
C THR A 141 -10.64 -4.30 6.72
N HIS A 142 -10.21 -4.52 5.47
CA HIS A 142 -11.06 -4.76 4.29
C HIS A 142 -10.68 -6.06 3.58
N TYR A 143 -10.33 -7.08 4.36
CA TYR A 143 -9.77 -8.32 3.84
C TYR A 143 -10.70 -9.01 2.85
N ASP A 144 -11.99 -9.10 3.14
CA ASP A 144 -12.94 -9.81 2.26
C ASP A 144 -13.00 -9.22 0.85
N VAL A 145 -13.03 -7.87 0.77
CA VAL A 145 -13.03 -7.15 -0.51
C VAL A 145 -11.70 -7.34 -1.23
N THR A 146 -10.59 -7.25 -0.49
CA THR A 146 -9.25 -7.40 -1.06
C THR A 146 -9.04 -8.82 -1.58
N ARG A 147 -9.45 -9.83 -0.81
CA ARG A 147 -9.38 -11.24 -1.18
C ARG A 147 -10.26 -11.55 -2.38
N ASP A 148 -11.51 -11.08 -2.40
CA ASP A 148 -12.38 -11.28 -3.58
C ASP A 148 -11.76 -10.67 -4.84
N MET A 149 -11.11 -9.51 -4.73
CA MET A 149 -10.41 -8.88 -5.85
C MET A 149 -9.29 -9.76 -6.41
N PHE A 150 -8.32 -10.21 -5.59
CA PHE A 150 -7.20 -11.00 -6.11
C PHE A 150 -7.58 -12.47 -6.38
N CYS A 151 -8.63 -13.00 -5.77
CA CYS A 151 -9.17 -14.34 -6.04
C CYS A 151 -10.21 -14.37 -7.17
N THR A 152 -10.50 -13.24 -7.81
CA THR A 152 -11.43 -13.21 -8.95
C THR A 152 -10.90 -14.10 -10.06
N GLN A 153 -11.75 -15.00 -10.56
CA GLN A 153 -11.45 -15.89 -11.69
C GLN A 153 -12.31 -15.53 -12.91
N TYR A 154 -11.80 -15.82 -14.10
CA TYR A 154 -12.62 -15.79 -15.32
C TYR A 154 -13.64 -16.93 -15.30
N LYS A 155 -14.83 -16.67 -15.87
CA LYS A 155 -15.91 -17.66 -15.90
C LYS A 155 -15.63 -18.81 -16.86
N GLU A 156 -14.85 -18.52 -17.89
CA GLU A 156 -14.65 -19.37 -19.06
C GLU A 156 -13.66 -20.51 -18.77
N ASN A 157 -12.65 -20.26 -17.93
CA ASN A 157 -11.55 -21.19 -17.70
C ASN A 157 -11.10 -21.31 -16.23
N SER A 158 -11.76 -20.62 -15.30
CA SER A 158 -11.44 -20.62 -13.87
C SER A 158 -10.01 -20.18 -13.52
N THR A 159 -9.32 -19.47 -14.43
CA THR A 159 -8.00 -18.90 -14.15
C THR A 159 -8.14 -17.61 -13.36
N TYR A 160 -7.20 -17.34 -12.44
CA TYR A 160 -7.21 -16.10 -11.67
C TYR A 160 -6.94 -14.90 -12.58
N CYS A 161 -7.79 -13.89 -12.47
CA CYS A 161 -7.76 -12.75 -13.36
C CYS A 161 -6.50 -11.90 -13.22
N LEU A 162 -6.08 -11.62 -11.98
CA LEU A 162 -4.90 -10.77 -11.73
C LEU A 162 -3.63 -11.28 -12.45
N PRO A 163 -3.17 -12.52 -12.24
CA PRO A 163 -1.98 -13.01 -12.93
C PRO A 163 -2.17 -13.12 -14.45
N SER A 164 -3.37 -13.44 -14.94
CA SER A 164 -3.66 -13.50 -16.37
C SER A 164 -3.55 -12.13 -17.05
N VAL A 165 -4.13 -11.08 -16.46
CA VAL A 165 -3.99 -9.70 -16.96
C VAL A 165 -2.52 -9.30 -17.03
N LEU A 166 -1.75 -9.59 -16.00
CA LEU A 166 -0.32 -9.30 -16.00
C LEU A 166 0.41 -10.05 -17.13
N GLY A 167 0.06 -11.32 -17.35
CA GLY A 167 0.60 -12.11 -18.47
C GLY A 167 0.23 -11.55 -19.84
N ASP A 168 -1.01 -11.09 -20.02
CA ASP A 168 -1.48 -10.47 -21.26
C ASP A 168 -0.75 -9.15 -21.54
N VAL A 169 -0.53 -8.34 -20.50
CA VAL A 169 0.24 -7.10 -20.59
C VAL A 169 1.69 -7.40 -20.99
N GLU A 170 2.33 -8.41 -20.39
CA GLU A 170 3.71 -8.79 -20.78
C GLU A 170 3.78 -9.30 -22.22
N SER A 171 2.82 -10.14 -22.63
CA SER A 171 2.74 -10.72 -23.96
C SER A 171 2.53 -9.67 -25.05
N GLN A 172 1.60 -8.73 -24.84
CA GLN A 172 1.25 -7.70 -25.82
C GLN A 172 2.31 -6.59 -25.91
N SER A 173 2.91 -6.21 -24.78
CA SER A 173 3.89 -5.11 -24.75
C SER A 173 5.33 -5.54 -24.99
N GLY A 174 5.63 -6.84 -24.84
CA GLY A 174 7.00 -7.36 -24.83
C GLY A 174 7.85 -6.83 -23.66
N GLN A 175 7.24 -6.24 -22.63
CA GLN A 175 7.91 -5.80 -21.40
C GLN A 175 7.56 -6.74 -20.26
N LYS A 176 8.54 -7.13 -19.45
CA LYS A 176 8.27 -7.87 -18.21
C LYS A 176 7.83 -6.89 -17.14
N ILE A 177 6.81 -7.23 -16.36
CA ILE A 177 6.37 -6.47 -15.20
C ILE A 177 7.23 -6.89 -14.02
N THR A 178 8.07 -5.98 -13.55
CA THR A 178 9.03 -6.18 -12.46
C THR A 178 8.63 -5.40 -11.20
N LEU A 179 9.20 -5.76 -10.06
CA LEU A 179 8.99 -5.02 -8.80
C LEU A 179 9.40 -3.54 -8.93
N GLY A 180 10.48 -3.24 -9.66
CA GLY A 180 10.94 -1.87 -9.87
C GLY A 180 9.96 -1.02 -10.68
N GLU A 181 9.27 -1.61 -11.66
CA GLU A 181 8.22 -0.94 -12.40
C GLU A 181 7.01 -0.70 -11.52
N VAL A 182 6.54 -1.70 -10.77
CA VAL A 182 5.43 -1.54 -9.82
C VAL A 182 5.70 -0.42 -8.80
N VAL A 183 6.92 -0.35 -8.25
CA VAL A 183 7.31 0.74 -7.34
C VAL A 183 7.33 2.09 -8.05
N SER A 184 7.78 2.13 -9.30
CA SER A 184 7.79 3.36 -10.11
C SER A 184 6.37 3.86 -10.41
N LEU A 185 5.45 2.94 -10.75
CA LEU A 185 4.02 3.19 -10.95
C LEU A 185 3.40 3.84 -9.71
N ILE A 186 3.57 3.20 -8.54
CA ILE A 186 3.02 3.70 -7.27
C ILE A 186 3.61 5.06 -6.90
N SER A 187 4.86 5.31 -7.27
CA SER A 187 5.53 6.60 -7.07
C SER A 187 5.08 7.68 -8.05
N GLY A 188 4.09 7.39 -8.92
CA GLY A 188 3.56 8.32 -9.92
C GLY A 188 4.48 8.57 -11.11
N LYS A 189 5.47 7.69 -11.34
CA LYS A 189 6.32 7.76 -12.51
C LYS A 189 5.67 6.99 -13.64
N LEU A 190 5.42 7.68 -14.76
CA LEU A 190 5.02 7.01 -15.98
C LEU A 190 6.20 6.17 -16.50
N THR A 191 5.96 4.88 -16.68
CA THR A 191 6.89 3.84 -17.12
C THR A 191 6.41 3.21 -18.42
N LYS A 192 7.23 2.36 -19.01
CA LYS A 192 6.79 1.53 -20.15
C LYS A 192 5.64 0.58 -19.74
N ALA A 193 5.63 0.13 -18.49
CA ALA A 193 4.54 -0.69 -17.97
C ALA A 193 3.20 0.07 -18.00
N ASP A 194 3.14 1.37 -17.69
CA ASP A 194 1.90 2.15 -17.82
C ASP A 194 1.35 2.15 -19.24
N LEU A 195 2.23 2.39 -20.22
CA LEU A 195 1.86 2.39 -21.63
C LEU A 195 1.39 0.99 -22.07
N ALA A 196 2.02 -0.05 -21.54
CA ALA A 196 1.63 -1.44 -21.76
C ALA A 196 0.21 -1.70 -21.25
N PHE A 197 -0.11 -1.30 -20.01
CA PHE A 197 -1.47 -1.40 -19.48
C PHE A 197 -2.47 -0.62 -20.35
N MET A 198 -2.15 0.61 -20.75
CA MET A 198 -3.04 1.41 -21.61
C MET A 198 -3.32 0.77 -22.98
N SER A 199 -2.41 -0.08 -23.47
CA SER A 199 -2.57 -0.78 -24.75
C SER A 199 -3.44 -2.03 -24.67
N VAL A 200 -3.65 -2.58 -23.47
CA VAL A 200 -4.47 -3.78 -23.27
C VAL A 200 -5.96 -3.42 -23.30
N PRO A 201 -6.80 -4.16 -24.06
CA PRO A 201 -8.23 -3.91 -24.12
C PRO A 201 -8.93 -4.00 -22.76
N LYS A 202 -10.00 -3.21 -22.58
CA LYS A 202 -10.62 -3.07 -21.26
C LYS A 202 -11.32 -4.34 -20.78
N GLU A 203 -11.81 -5.11 -21.73
CA GLU A 203 -12.44 -6.43 -21.56
C GLU A 203 -11.48 -7.48 -20.97
N THR A 204 -10.17 -7.25 -21.06
CA THR A 204 -9.17 -8.14 -20.46
C THR A 204 -9.06 -7.90 -18.95
N TYR A 205 -9.34 -6.69 -18.46
CA TYR A 205 -9.26 -6.36 -17.03
C TYR A 205 -10.32 -7.06 -16.19
N CYS A 206 -9.98 -7.27 -14.91
CA CYS A 206 -10.87 -7.89 -13.95
C CYS A 206 -12.14 -7.07 -13.73
N THR A 207 -13.24 -7.48 -14.33
CA THR A 207 -14.56 -6.98 -13.95
C THR A 207 -15.01 -7.67 -12.66
N ARG A 208 -15.43 -6.88 -11.66
CA ARG A 208 -16.06 -7.42 -10.45
C ARG A 208 -17.19 -8.37 -10.82
N ARG A 209 -17.39 -9.37 -9.97
CA ARG A 209 -18.63 -10.15 -9.86
C ARG A 209 -19.79 -9.21 -9.49
N ASN A 210 -20.30 -8.44 -10.44
CA ASN A 210 -21.69 -8.01 -10.35
C ASN A 210 -22.49 -9.27 -10.61
N GLU A 211 -22.97 -9.85 -9.52
CA GLU A 211 -24.19 -10.63 -9.47
C GLU A 211 -25.19 -10.08 -10.49
N SER A 212 -25.62 -10.95 -11.39
CA SER A 212 -26.56 -10.69 -12.46
C SER A 212 -27.85 -10.08 -11.91
N ARG A 213 -27.89 -8.75 -11.72
CA ARG A 213 -29.12 -8.04 -11.41
C ARG A 213 -29.71 -7.50 -12.72
N ASN A 214 -30.74 -8.20 -13.17
CA ASN A 214 -31.75 -7.85 -14.17
C ASN A 214 -31.29 -7.53 -15.60
N ASN A 215 -31.43 -8.53 -16.48
CA ASN A 215 -32.25 -8.33 -17.68
C ASN A 215 -32.95 -9.64 -18.08
N LYS A 216 -34.02 -9.99 -17.35
CA LYS A 216 -35.18 -10.70 -17.89
C LYS A 216 -36.40 -10.40 -17.04
#